data_AF-A0A368EYR6-F1
#
_entry.id   AF-A0A368EYR6-F1
#
_cell.length_a   1.000
_cell.length_b   1.000
_cell.length_c   1.000
_cell.angle_alpha   90.00
_cell.angle_beta   90.00
_cell.angle_gamma   90.00
#
_symmetry.space_group_name_H-M   'P 1'
#
loop_
_entity.id
_entity.type
_entity.pdbx_description
1 polymer ?
#
loop_
_entity_poly.entity_id
_entity_poly.type
_entity_poly.pdbx_seq_one_letter_code
_entity_poly.pdbx_strand_id
1 'polypeptide(L)'
;VSLCGGDLAPIYCHGDILTASWRFGLQDVCPGTRMRFSAEQILKNFQKLKYPIEKEKFHAFCRTNFENVPYLKNVTLPDFKARPRFLDLIQRKDHLKLAESLHFLWNKLSREFSDDVRMNASFYPIVPVNNAFIVPGGRFQIFFYWDSYWILKGSFAFFDYSFRFYYVSRQLRSVSIGIGSNCQGNDSKLRGHN
;
A
#
# COMPACT_ATOMS: atom_id res chain seq x y z
N VAL A 1 7.72 16.24 -2.86
CA VAL A 1 8.18 14.97 -2.27
C VAL A 1 8.51 14.03 -3.42
N SER A 2 9.76 13.60 -3.57
CA SER A 2 10.06 12.51 -4.49
C SER A 2 9.37 11.25 -3.96
N LEU A 3 8.58 10.55 -4.79
CA LEU A 3 7.97 9.26 -4.41
C LEU A 3 9.03 8.22 -3.97
N CYS A 4 10.27 8.46 -4.37
CA CYS A 4 11.46 7.69 -4.05
C CYS A 4 12.46 8.60 -3.34
N GLY A 5 12.45 8.57 -2.01
CA GLY A 5 13.37 9.32 -1.16
C GLY A 5 13.61 8.58 0.15
N GLY A 6 14.64 9.00 0.90
CA GLY A 6 15.03 8.36 2.16
C GLY A 6 15.77 7.04 1.97
N ASP A 7 15.93 6.31 3.08
CA ASP A 7 16.85 5.16 3.17
C ASP A 7 16.42 3.94 2.34
N LEU A 8 15.14 3.88 1.95
CA LEU A 8 14.57 2.81 1.12
C LEU A 8 14.86 3.00 -0.37
N ALA A 9 15.17 4.22 -0.81
CA ALA A 9 15.29 4.55 -2.23
C ALA A 9 16.40 3.74 -2.95
N PRO A 10 17.60 3.52 -2.36
CA PRO A 10 18.66 2.68 -2.95
C PRO A 10 18.33 1.18 -3.06
N ILE A 11 17.21 0.73 -2.47
CA ILE A 11 16.76 -0.66 -2.50
C ILE A 11 15.61 -0.82 -3.49
N TYR A 12 14.58 0.03 -3.38
CA TYR A 12 13.31 -0.15 -4.09
C TYR A 12 13.10 0.77 -5.29
N CYS A 13 13.87 1.84 -5.41
CA CYS A 13 13.65 2.86 -6.44
C CYS A 13 14.80 2.99 -7.43
N HIS A 14 16.03 2.97 -6.94
CA HIS A 14 17.25 3.05 -7.72
C HIS A 14 18.35 2.25 -7.03
N GLY A 15 19.51 2.07 -7.68
CA GLY A 15 20.68 1.44 -7.07
C GLY A 15 20.95 0.00 -7.54
N ASP A 16 22.04 -0.56 -7.00
CA ASP A 16 22.64 -1.79 -7.51
C ASP A 16 21.83 -3.04 -7.18
N ILE A 17 21.10 -3.06 -6.06
CA ILE A 17 20.23 -4.19 -5.70
C ILE A 17 19.10 -4.32 -6.74
N LEU A 18 18.43 -3.21 -7.05
CA LEU A 18 17.38 -3.19 -8.06
C LEU A 18 17.94 -3.52 -9.44
N THR A 19 19.08 -2.93 -9.81
CA THR A 19 19.75 -3.18 -11.09
C THR A 19 20.16 -4.65 -11.25
N ALA A 20 20.73 -5.27 -10.22
CA ALA A 20 21.07 -6.68 -10.21
C ALA A 20 19.83 -7.57 -10.32
N SER A 21 18.73 -7.19 -9.65
CA SER A 21 17.47 -7.92 -9.74
C SER A 21 16.94 -7.98 -11.17
N TRP A 22 16.89 -6.84 -11.86
CA TRP A 22 16.53 -6.80 -13.28
C TRP A 22 17.50 -7.59 -14.16
N ARG A 23 18.81 -7.42 -13.95
CA ARG A 23 19.85 -8.14 -14.71
C ARG A 23 19.74 -9.65 -14.60
N PHE A 24 19.36 -10.17 -13.43
CA PHE A 24 19.25 -11.61 -13.19
C PHE A 24 17.83 -12.19 -13.43
N GLY A 25 16.85 -11.34 -13.75
CA GLY A 25 15.45 -11.75 -13.94
C GLY A 25 14.76 -12.13 -12.63
N LEU A 26 15.05 -11.41 -11.54
CA LEU A 26 14.54 -11.66 -10.18
C LEU A 26 13.63 -10.54 -9.67
N GLN A 27 13.17 -9.65 -10.54
CA GLN A 27 12.38 -8.45 -10.19
C GLN A 27 11.06 -8.78 -9.46
N ASP A 28 10.49 -9.97 -9.68
CA ASP A 28 9.25 -10.41 -9.01
C ASP A 28 9.50 -10.93 -7.58
N VAL A 29 10.76 -11.18 -7.21
CA VAL A 29 11.14 -11.82 -5.94
C VAL A 29 12.08 -10.94 -5.09
N CYS A 30 12.86 -10.06 -5.72
CA CYS A 30 13.87 -9.21 -5.06
C CYS A 30 13.75 -7.76 -5.57
N PRO A 31 13.67 -6.74 -4.69
CA PRO A 31 13.92 -6.73 -3.23
C PRO A 31 12.72 -7.19 -2.36
N GLY A 32 11.78 -7.94 -2.92
CA GLY A 32 10.65 -8.51 -2.19
C GLY A 32 9.69 -7.46 -1.63
N THR A 33 8.73 -7.88 -0.81
CA THR A 33 7.71 -6.96 -0.28
C THR A 33 8.05 -6.37 1.08
N ARG A 34 8.88 -7.06 1.88
CA ARG A 34 9.30 -6.64 3.23
C ARG A 34 10.80 -6.84 3.43
N MET A 35 11.44 -5.89 4.10
CA MET A 35 12.82 -6.03 4.56
C MET A 35 12.89 -6.78 5.89
N ARG A 36 13.87 -7.69 6.05
CA ARG A 36 14.15 -8.38 7.32
C ARG A 36 15.07 -7.60 8.24
N PHE A 37 15.83 -6.65 7.69
CA PHE A 37 16.78 -5.80 8.42
C PHE A 37 16.60 -4.33 8.02
N SER A 38 17.27 -3.42 8.73
CA SER A 38 17.27 -2.01 8.34
C SER A 38 17.88 -1.81 6.96
N ALA A 39 17.46 -0.76 6.26
CA ALA A 39 17.99 -0.45 4.92
C ALA A 39 19.52 -0.34 4.93
N GLU A 40 20.10 0.32 5.94
CA GLU A 40 21.55 0.42 6.12
C GLU A 40 22.22 -0.96 6.22
N GLN A 41 21.64 -1.87 7.01
CA GLN A 41 22.21 -3.21 7.19
C GLN A 41 22.12 -4.04 5.90
N ILE A 42 21.03 -3.90 5.14
CA ILE A 42 20.86 -4.58 3.85
C ILE A 42 21.89 -4.07 2.84
N LEU A 43 22.10 -2.76 2.77
CA LEU A 43 23.12 -2.16 1.90
C LEU A 43 24.53 -2.62 2.29
N LYS A 44 24.85 -2.68 3.59
CA LYS A 44 26.11 -3.26 4.08
C LYS A 44 26.23 -4.75 3.72
N ASN A 45 25.15 -5.51 3.79
CA ASN A 45 25.14 -6.92 3.41
C ASN A 45 25.36 -7.09 1.90
N PHE A 46 24.82 -6.19 1.08
CA PHE A 46 25.01 -6.20 -0.37
C PHE A 46 26.46 -5.91 -0.74
N GLN A 47 27.11 -4.94 -0.07
CA GLN A 47 28.52 -4.59 -0.29
C GLN A 47 29.49 -5.75 -0.01
N LYS A 48 29.09 -6.75 0.78
CA LYS A 48 29.90 -7.96 1.03
C LYS A 48 29.95 -8.92 -0.16
N LEU A 49 29.07 -8.76 -1.15
CA LEU A 49 29.09 -9.57 -2.36
C LEU A 49 30.29 -9.17 -3.23
N LYS A 50 31.15 -10.14 -3.55
CA LYS A 50 32.33 -9.94 -4.40
C LYS A 50 31.89 -9.80 -5.87
N TYR A 51 32.42 -8.80 -6.57
CA TYR A 51 32.20 -8.63 -8.01
C TYR A 51 33.14 -9.55 -8.81
N PRO A 52 32.69 -10.16 -9.93
CA PRO A 52 31.32 -10.14 -10.48
C PRO A 52 30.35 -10.98 -9.64
N ILE A 53 29.14 -10.44 -9.43
CA ILE A 53 28.11 -11.10 -8.62
C ILE A 53 27.51 -12.26 -9.42
N GLU A 54 27.50 -13.47 -8.85
CA GLU A 54 26.80 -14.63 -9.39
C GLU A 54 25.30 -14.60 -9.06
N LYS A 55 24.46 -15.13 -9.95
CA LYS A 55 23.00 -15.12 -9.80
C LYS A 55 22.56 -15.85 -8.52
N GLU A 56 23.16 -16.98 -8.22
CA GLU A 56 22.85 -17.82 -7.07
C GLU A 56 23.18 -17.11 -5.76
N LYS A 57 24.32 -16.40 -5.72
CA LYS A 57 24.75 -15.60 -4.56
C LYS A 57 23.82 -14.40 -4.34
N PHE A 58 23.43 -13.71 -5.41
CA PHE A 58 22.47 -12.61 -5.32
C PHE A 58 21.09 -13.10 -4.87
N HIS A 59 20.62 -14.22 -5.40
CA HIS A 59 19.35 -14.81 -4.99
C HIS A 59 19.37 -15.26 -3.51
N ALA A 60 20.48 -15.83 -3.03
CA ALA A 60 20.67 -16.13 -1.62
C ALA A 60 20.64 -14.85 -0.76
N PHE A 61 21.34 -13.80 -1.19
CA PHE A 61 21.26 -12.48 -0.55
C PHE A 61 19.81 -11.98 -0.45
N CYS A 62 19.02 -12.10 -1.52
CA CYS A 62 17.62 -11.67 -1.52
C CYS A 62 16.78 -12.47 -0.51
N ARG A 63 16.92 -13.80 -0.47
CA ARG A 63 16.19 -14.66 0.48
C ARG A 63 16.55 -14.39 1.95
N THR A 64 17.80 -14.00 2.21
CA THR A 64 18.26 -13.69 3.57
C THR A 64 17.82 -12.30 4.03
N ASN A 65 17.72 -11.32 3.14
CA ASN A 65 17.47 -9.92 3.52
C ASN A 65 16.02 -9.48 3.32
N PHE A 66 15.25 -10.17 2.47
CA PHE A 66 13.87 -9.81 2.13
C PHE A 66 12.90 -10.97 2.33
N GLU A 67 11.62 -10.62 2.38
CA GLU A 67 10.50 -11.54 2.53
C GLU A 67 9.33 -11.07 1.67
N ASN A 68 8.54 -12.02 1.16
CA ASN A 68 7.31 -11.74 0.44
C ASN A 68 6.10 -12.05 1.33
N VAL A 69 5.59 -11.01 2.00
CA VAL A 69 4.35 -11.05 2.77
C VAL A 69 3.27 -10.17 2.12
N PRO A 70 1.99 -10.54 2.22
CA PRO A 70 0.90 -9.68 1.75
C PRO A 70 0.80 -8.43 2.63
N TYR A 71 0.66 -7.25 1.99
CA TYR A 71 0.47 -5.99 2.72
C TYR A 71 -0.89 -5.90 3.42
N LEU A 72 -1.88 -6.60 2.87
CA LEU A 72 -3.28 -6.39 3.18
C LEU A 72 -3.97 -7.68 3.60
N LYS A 73 -4.99 -7.52 4.44
CA LYS A 73 -5.94 -8.55 4.80
C LYS A 73 -7.35 -8.18 4.34
N ASN A 74 -8.18 -9.19 4.13
CA ASN A 74 -9.60 -8.99 3.86
C ASN A 74 -10.28 -8.51 5.15
N VAL A 75 -11.19 -7.57 5.01
CA VAL A 75 -11.97 -7.04 6.13
C VAL A 75 -13.42 -6.84 5.70
N THR A 76 -14.34 -7.16 6.60
CA THR A 76 -15.76 -6.80 6.42
C THR A 76 -15.93 -5.37 6.87
N LEU A 77 -16.55 -4.53 6.03
CA LEU A 77 -16.79 -3.13 6.39
C LEU A 77 -17.76 -3.07 7.58
N PRO A 78 -17.51 -2.21 8.58
CA PRO A 78 -18.33 -2.16 9.80
C PRO A 78 -19.79 -1.75 9.52
N ASP A 79 -20.03 -1.04 8.42
CA ASP A 79 -21.34 -0.57 7.97
C ASP A 79 -21.97 -1.48 6.89
N PHE A 80 -21.34 -2.62 6.57
CA PHE A 80 -21.90 -3.57 5.61
C PHE A 80 -23.18 -4.21 6.17
N LYS A 81 -24.30 -3.98 5.48
CA LYS A 81 -25.59 -4.64 5.74
C LYS A 81 -25.86 -5.61 4.61
N ALA A 82 -26.17 -6.87 4.89
CA ALA A 82 -26.41 -7.86 3.82
C ALA A 82 -27.49 -7.42 2.81
N ARG A 83 -28.49 -6.65 3.26
CA ARG A 83 -29.54 -6.08 2.42
C ARG A 83 -29.78 -4.60 2.77
N PRO A 84 -29.13 -3.64 2.09
CA PRO A 84 -29.39 -2.21 2.30
C PRO A 84 -30.77 -1.81 1.78
N ARG A 85 -31.41 -0.83 2.45
CA ARG A 85 -32.79 -0.37 2.16
C ARG A 85 -33.00 0.09 0.71
N PHE A 86 -31.97 0.61 0.05
CA PHE A 86 -32.10 1.09 -1.32
C PHE A 86 -32.42 -0.05 -2.32
N LEU A 87 -32.04 -1.30 -2.01
CA LEU A 87 -32.38 -2.45 -2.85
C LEU A 87 -33.88 -2.64 -2.96
N ASP A 88 -34.63 -2.35 -1.90
CA ASP A 88 -36.09 -2.48 -1.89
C ASP A 88 -36.78 -1.43 -2.77
N LEU A 89 -36.06 -0.37 -3.19
CA LEU A 89 -36.55 0.64 -4.12
C LEU A 89 -36.42 0.21 -5.60
N ILE A 90 -35.67 -0.85 -5.89
CA ILE A 90 -35.41 -1.33 -7.25
C ILE A 90 -36.55 -2.25 -7.69
N GLN A 91 -37.43 -1.74 -8.55
CA GLN A 91 -38.60 -2.50 -9.04
C GLN A 91 -38.23 -3.59 -10.06
N ARG A 92 -37.20 -3.34 -10.86
CA ARG A 92 -36.76 -4.24 -11.94
C ARG A 92 -35.89 -5.38 -11.40
N LYS A 93 -36.34 -6.62 -11.58
CA LYS A 93 -35.67 -7.82 -11.03
C LYS A 93 -34.23 -8.01 -11.53
N ASP A 94 -33.96 -7.67 -12.78
CA ASP A 94 -32.63 -7.73 -13.39
C ASP A 94 -31.68 -6.70 -12.78
N HIS A 95 -32.15 -5.47 -12.57
CA HIS A 95 -31.39 -4.41 -11.90
C HIS A 95 -31.14 -4.76 -10.42
N LEU A 96 -32.13 -5.36 -9.75
CA LEU A 96 -32.00 -5.79 -8.36
C LEU A 96 -30.88 -6.83 -8.20
N LYS A 97 -30.86 -7.86 -9.06
CA LYS A 97 -29.81 -8.89 -9.04
C LYS A 97 -28.41 -8.32 -9.27
N LEU A 98 -28.29 -7.38 -10.21
CA LEU A 98 -27.03 -6.69 -10.47
C LEU A 98 -26.58 -5.89 -9.24
N ALA A 99 -27.49 -5.13 -8.64
CA ALA A 99 -27.21 -4.35 -7.45
C ALA A 99 -26.78 -5.24 -6.27
N GLU A 100 -27.52 -6.31 -5.97
CA GLU A 100 -27.13 -7.29 -4.94
C GLU A 100 -25.72 -7.83 -5.19
N SER A 101 -25.42 -8.23 -6.43
CA SER A 101 -24.10 -8.74 -6.80
C SER A 101 -22.99 -7.72 -6.59
N LEU A 102 -23.21 -6.46 -6.97
CA LEU A 102 -22.27 -5.35 -6.76
C LEU A 102 -22.02 -5.09 -5.27
N HIS A 103 -23.09 -5.11 -4.47
CA HIS A 103 -23.02 -4.90 -3.03
C HIS A 103 -22.13 -5.94 -2.33
N PHE A 104 -22.36 -7.22 -2.63
CA PHE A 104 -21.53 -8.31 -2.11
C PHE A 104 -20.09 -8.23 -2.64
N LEU A 105 -19.91 -7.80 -3.89
CA LEU A 105 -18.60 -7.65 -4.49
C LEU A 105 -17.76 -6.60 -3.75
N TRP A 106 -18.33 -5.44 -3.41
CA TRP A 106 -17.57 -4.41 -2.67
C TRP A 106 -17.12 -4.90 -1.31
N ASN A 107 -17.96 -5.62 -0.56
CA ASN A 107 -17.52 -6.21 0.70
C ASN A 107 -16.41 -7.25 0.51
N LYS A 108 -16.49 -8.07 -0.54
CA LYS A 108 -15.44 -9.04 -0.89
C LYS A 108 -14.13 -8.35 -1.31
N LEU A 109 -14.21 -7.15 -1.86
CA LEU A 109 -13.06 -6.34 -2.28
C LEU A 109 -12.55 -5.37 -1.20
N SER A 110 -13.15 -5.38 -0.01
CA SER A 110 -12.69 -4.59 1.13
C SER A 110 -11.40 -5.16 1.70
N ARG A 111 -10.41 -4.28 1.89
CA ARG A 111 -9.06 -4.59 2.37
C ARG A 111 -8.67 -3.61 3.47
N GLU A 112 -7.79 -4.04 4.35
CA GLU A 112 -7.08 -3.15 5.28
C GLU A 112 -5.61 -3.56 5.37
N PHE A 113 -4.76 -2.62 5.76
CA PHE A 113 -3.36 -2.93 6.06
C PHE A 113 -3.25 -3.87 7.25
N SER A 114 -2.35 -4.85 7.15
CA SER A 114 -2.05 -5.74 8.26
C SER A 114 -1.44 -4.97 9.43
N ASP A 115 -1.62 -5.49 10.65
CA ASP A 115 -1.08 -4.88 11.86
C ASP A 115 0.45 -4.73 11.79
N ASP A 116 1.15 -5.71 11.22
CA ASP A 116 2.60 -5.65 11.02
C ASP A 116 3.01 -4.50 10.10
N VAL A 117 2.30 -4.27 8.98
CA VAL A 117 2.62 -3.15 8.08
C VAL A 117 2.38 -1.81 8.77
N ARG A 118 1.34 -1.70 9.60
CA ARG A 118 1.06 -0.46 10.35
C ARG A 118 2.12 -0.17 11.42
N MET A 119 2.55 -1.18 12.16
CA MET A 119 3.53 -1.02 13.25
C MET A 119 4.96 -0.88 12.73
N ASN A 120 5.29 -1.56 11.63
CA ASN A 120 6.65 -1.67 11.10
C ASN A 120 6.79 -1.02 9.71
N ALA A 121 6.11 0.11 9.47
CA ALA A 121 6.03 0.76 8.16
C ALA A 121 7.39 1.06 7.51
N SER A 122 8.45 1.30 8.29
CA SER A 122 9.81 1.56 7.80
C SER A 122 10.47 0.37 7.09
N PHE A 123 9.93 -0.85 7.25
CA PHE A 123 10.43 -2.06 6.59
C PHE A 123 9.72 -2.38 5.27
N TYR A 124 8.77 -1.54 4.87
CA TYR A 124 7.91 -1.78 3.72
C TYR A 124 8.03 -0.64 2.69
N PRO A 125 8.05 -0.95 1.38
CA PRO A 125 8.03 0.06 0.32
C PRO A 125 6.62 0.60 0.06
N ILE A 126 5.80 0.74 1.10
CA ILE A 126 4.40 1.18 1.01
C ILE A 126 4.05 2.10 2.19
N VAL A 127 3.17 3.06 1.93
CA VAL A 127 2.65 3.95 2.98
C VAL A 127 1.31 3.39 3.47
N PRO A 128 1.21 2.88 4.71
CA PRO A 128 -0.05 2.36 5.23
C PRO A 128 -1.06 3.49 5.47
N VAL A 129 -2.34 3.15 5.30
CA VAL A 129 -3.47 3.97 5.75
C VAL A 129 -4.23 3.26 6.86
N ASN A 130 -4.83 4.03 7.76
CA ASN A 130 -5.47 3.47 8.97
C ASN A 130 -6.82 2.78 8.69
N ASN A 131 -7.52 3.18 7.63
CA ASN A 131 -8.88 2.73 7.36
C ASN A 131 -8.91 1.61 6.32
N ALA A 132 -9.95 0.78 6.38
CA ALA A 132 -10.28 -0.15 5.30
C ALA A 132 -10.55 0.62 4.00
N PHE A 133 -10.16 0.03 2.86
CA PHE A 133 -10.37 0.52 1.50
C PHE A 133 -10.94 -0.56 0.59
N ILE A 134 -11.69 -0.18 -0.45
CA ILE A 134 -12.13 -1.12 -1.51
C ILE A 134 -11.11 -1.09 -2.64
N VAL A 135 -10.66 -2.26 -3.09
CA VAL A 135 -9.72 -2.38 -4.22
C VAL A 135 -10.46 -2.67 -5.53
N PRO A 136 -9.88 -2.36 -6.70
CA PRO A 136 -10.49 -2.68 -8.00
C PRO A 136 -10.64 -4.20 -8.22
N GLY A 137 -9.76 -4.99 -7.59
CA GLY A 137 -9.75 -6.45 -7.68
C GLY A 137 -8.71 -7.00 -8.65
N GLY A 138 -8.63 -8.34 -8.72
CA GLY A 138 -7.66 -9.05 -9.55
C GLY A 138 -6.25 -9.03 -8.95
N ARG A 139 -5.24 -8.70 -9.79
CA ARG A 139 -3.83 -8.64 -9.38
C ARG A 139 -3.47 -7.40 -8.58
N PHE A 140 -4.29 -6.35 -8.68
CA PHE A 140 -4.07 -5.10 -7.97
C PHE A 140 -4.67 -5.19 -6.58
N GLN A 141 -3.78 -5.34 -5.61
CA GLN A 141 -4.18 -5.40 -4.21
C GLN A 141 -4.14 -4.03 -3.55
N ILE A 142 -3.57 -2.98 -4.16
CA ILE A 142 -3.60 -1.62 -3.61
C ILE A 142 -4.69 -0.77 -4.27
N PHE A 143 -5.18 0.26 -3.58
CA PHE A 143 -6.10 1.24 -4.17
C PHE A 143 -5.36 2.19 -5.11
N PHE A 144 -6.01 2.55 -6.22
CA PHE A 144 -5.55 3.60 -7.12
C PHE A 144 -6.44 4.82 -6.99
N TYR A 145 -5.85 6.01 -7.14
CA TYR A 145 -6.55 7.26 -6.94
C TYR A 145 -7.80 7.40 -7.83
N TRP A 146 -7.65 7.16 -9.14
CA TRP A 146 -8.74 7.35 -10.10
C TRP A 146 -9.80 6.24 -9.99
N ASP A 147 -9.40 4.98 -9.77
CA ASP A 147 -10.35 3.88 -9.49
C ASP A 147 -11.15 4.15 -8.21
N SER A 148 -10.49 4.67 -7.16
CA SER A 148 -11.14 4.99 -5.88
C SER A 148 -12.27 5.99 -6.09
N TYR A 149 -12.12 6.96 -6.99
CA TYR A 149 -13.20 7.91 -7.29
C TYR A 149 -14.46 7.21 -7.81
N TRP A 150 -14.32 6.32 -8.79
CA TRP A 150 -15.46 5.60 -9.37
C TRP A 150 -16.06 4.58 -8.41
N ILE A 151 -15.23 3.88 -7.64
CA ILE A 151 -15.66 2.95 -6.60
C ILE A 151 -16.48 3.69 -5.55
N LEU A 152 -15.99 4.84 -5.06
CA LEU A 152 -16.70 5.66 -4.07
C LEU A 152 -18.01 6.22 -4.64
N LYS A 153 -18.01 6.66 -5.90
CA LYS A 153 -19.23 7.17 -6.55
C LYS A 153 -20.28 6.08 -6.71
N GLY A 154 -19.88 4.85 -7.05
CA GLY A 154 -20.77 3.70 -7.15
C GLY A 154 -21.27 3.22 -5.79
N SER A 155 -20.38 3.13 -4.79
CA SER A 155 -20.71 2.65 -3.45
C SER A 155 -21.65 3.56 -2.69
N PHE A 156 -21.74 4.83 -3.12
CA PHE A 156 -22.57 5.86 -2.53
C PHE A 156 -24.06 5.50 -2.41
N ALA A 157 -24.59 4.69 -3.32
CA ALA A 157 -26.00 4.29 -3.29
C ALA A 157 -26.29 3.18 -2.25
N PHE A 158 -25.26 2.49 -1.76
CA PHE A 158 -25.42 1.24 -1.01
C PHE A 158 -25.02 1.36 0.46
N PHE A 159 -24.07 2.25 0.77
CA PHE A 159 -23.59 2.48 2.12
C PHE A 159 -24.17 3.77 2.71
N ASP A 160 -24.41 3.76 4.02
CA ASP A 160 -24.96 4.91 4.74
C ASP A 160 -23.92 6.05 4.85
N TYR A 161 -24.33 7.23 5.30
CA TYR A 161 -23.51 8.46 5.38
C TYR A 161 -22.20 8.31 6.20
N SER A 162 -22.03 7.24 6.98
CA SER A 162 -20.76 6.94 7.67
C SER A 162 -19.62 6.65 6.68
N PHE A 163 -19.91 6.01 5.54
CA PHE A 163 -18.94 5.79 4.46
C PHE A 163 -18.54 7.10 3.76
N ARG A 164 -19.46 8.07 3.70
CA ARG A 164 -19.37 9.35 2.99
C ARG A 164 -18.31 10.32 3.53
N PHE A 165 -18.08 10.35 4.84
CA PHE A 165 -17.14 11.29 5.47
C PHE A 165 -15.73 10.71 5.71
N TYR A 166 -15.61 9.40 5.93
CA TYR A 166 -14.32 8.80 6.33
C TYR A 166 -13.33 8.61 5.17
N TYR A 167 -13.80 8.29 3.96
CA TYR A 167 -12.91 8.02 2.82
C TYR A 167 -12.46 9.30 2.09
N VAL A 168 -13.40 10.13 1.62
CA VAL A 168 -13.07 11.30 0.79
C VAL A 168 -12.23 12.32 1.56
N SER A 169 -12.58 12.60 2.82
CA SER A 169 -11.92 13.65 3.60
C SER A 169 -10.55 13.28 4.17
N ARG A 170 -10.21 11.98 4.18
CA ARG A 170 -9.00 11.45 4.84
C ARG A 170 -8.09 10.64 3.91
N GLN A 171 -8.59 9.97 2.88
CA GLN A 171 -7.73 9.37 1.85
C GLN A 171 -7.00 10.47 1.06
N LEU A 172 -7.69 11.58 0.74
CA LEU A 172 -7.06 12.80 0.19
C LEU A 172 -6.13 13.47 1.20
N ARG A 173 -6.48 13.48 2.49
CA ARG A 173 -5.69 14.15 3.54
C ARG A 173 -4.49 13.34 3.99
N SER A 174 -4.50 12.01 3.94
CA SER A 174 -3.34 11.15 4.20
C SER A 174 -2.31 11.24 3.06
N VAL A 175 -2.74 11.49 1.82
CA VAL A 175 -1.84 11.90 0.73
C VAL A 175 -1.19 13.25 1.06
N SER A 176 -1.95 14.22 1.61
CA SER A 176 -1.41 15.52 2.04
C SER A 176 -0.58 15.49 3.34
N ILE A 177 -0.90 14.62 4.30
CA ILE A 177 -0.27 14.53 5.64
C ILE A 177 1.00 13.66 5.58
N GLY A 178 1.06 12.64 4.72
CA GLY A 178 2.32 11.98 4.38
C GLY A 178 3.35 12.93 3.75
N ILE A 179 2.89 14.08 3.23
CA ILE A 179 3.73 15.17 2.73
C ILE A 179 4.03 16.21 3.84
N GLY A 180 3.14 16.41 4.82
CA GLY A 180 3.25 17.49 5.83
C GLY A 180 3.81 17.10 7.21
N SER A 181 3.81 15.81 7.59
CA SER A 181 4.15 15.41 8.99
C SER A 181 5.65 15.36 9.30
N ASN A 182 6.52 15.42 8.29
CA ASN A 182 7.97 15.49 8.48
C ASN A 182 8.54 16.92 8.34
N CYS A 183 7.68 17.94 8.27
CA CYS A 183 8.11 19.35 8.23
C CYS A 183 8.13 20.02 9.62
N GLN A 184 7.97 19.27 10.72
CA GLN A 184 8.18 19.77 12.08
C GLN A 184 9.23 18.93 12.80
N GLY A 185 10.50 19.18 12.45
CA GLY A 185 11.65 18.61 13.13
C GLY A 185 12.93 19.33 12.71
N ASN A 186 13.42 20.20 13.60
CA ASN A 186 14.65 21.00 13.53
C ASN A 186 14.63 22.27 12.67
N ASP A 187 14.01 23.32 13.22
CA ASP A 187 14.32 24.71 12.85
C ASP A 187 14.72 25.52 14.10
N SER A 188 15.61 24.95 14.91
CA SER A 188 16.14 25.57 16.14
C SER A 188 17.61 25.28 16.39
N LYS A 189 18.42 25.27 15.31
CA LYS A 189 19.88 25.44 15.39
C LYS A 189 20.36 26.02 14.07
N LEU A 190 20.50 27.34 14.02
CA LEU A 190 21.42 28.13 13.17
C LEU A 190 21.01 29.61 13.28
N ARG A 191 21.18 30.19 14.47
CA ARG A 191 21.28 31.64 14.65
C ARG A 191 22.34 31.88 15.73
N GLY A 192 23.56 32.19 15.30
CA GLY A 192 24.70 32.52 16.15
C GLY A 192 26.03 32.27 15.43
N HIS A 193 26.81 33.34 15.24
CA HIS A 193 28.10 33.46 14.53
C HIS A 193 27.99 33.35 13.00
N ASN A 194 28.31 34.37 12.19
CA ASN A 194 29.15 35.56 12.33
C ASN A 194 28.48 36.78 11.68
#